data_AF-A0A060CFW6-F1
#
_entry.id   AF-A0A060CFW6-F1
#
_cell.length_a   1.000
_cell.length_b   1.000
_cell.length_c   1.000
_cell.angle_alpha   90.00
_cell.angle_beta   90.00
_cell.angle_gamma   90.00
#
_symmetry.space_group_name_H-M   'P 1'
#
loop_
_entity.id
_entity.type
_entity.pdbx_description
1 polymer ?
#
loop_
_entity_poly.entity_id
_entity_poly.type
_entity_poly.pdbx_seq_one_letter_code
_entity_poly.pdbx_strand_id
1 'polypeptide(L)'
;GAAILGDPAKHDGLKPYVIGVIGRFKNDSRILAWDLFNELDNDNGGRFTAHEAKDKQANALLLLRKAFAWAREADPSQPLSSGIWRGDFEHPNELQKPSSKTRT
;
A
#
# COMPACT_ATOMS: atom_id res chain seq x y z
N GLY A 1 -12.09 5.96 -0.25
CA GLY A 1 -10.75 5.60 -0.75
C GLY A 1 -9.97 6.83 -1.16
N ALA A 2 -10.25 7.39 -2.34
CA ALA A 2 -9.48 8.47 -2.95
C ALA A 2 -9.28 9.72 -2.07
N ALA A 3 -10.29 10.12 -1.29
CA ALA A 3 -10.20 11.28 -0.39
C ALA A 3 -9.23 11.08 0.79
N ILE A 4 -9.07 9.84 1.27
CA ILE A 4 -8.07 9.51 2.30
C ILE A 4 -6.72 9.33 1.63
N LEU A 5 -6.66 8.57 0.54
CA LEU A 5 -5.42 8.32 -0.18
C LEU A 5 -4.76 9.64 -0.63
N GLY A 6 -5.50 10.55 -1.23
CA GLY A 6 -5.01 11.84 -1.73
C GLY A 6 -4.65 12.86 -0.65
N ASP A 7 -4.83 12.56 0.63
CA ASP A 7 -4.53 13.46 1.74
C ASP A 7 -3.70 12.74 2.82
N PRO A 8 -2.36 12.87 2.79
CA PRO A 8 -1.47 12.22 3.76
C PRO A 8 -1.78 12.51 5.23
N ALA A 9 -2.41 13.65 5.54
CA ALA A 9 -2.82 13.99 6.90
C ALA A 9 -3.97 13.11 7.40
N LYS A 10 -4.76 12.53 6.49
CA LYS A 10 -5.86 11.62 6.83
C LYS A 10 -5.43 10.17 6.99
N HIS A 11 -4.22 9.80 6.54
CA HIS A 11 -3.76 8.40 6.55
C HIS A 11 -3.75 7.80 7.95
N ASP A 12 -3.34 8.56 8.96
CA ASP A 12 -3.17 8.05 10.32
C ASP A 12 -4.50 7.64 10.97
N GLY A 13 -5.63 8.11 10.43
CA GLY A 13 -6.96 7.64 10.81
C GLY A 13 -7.20 6.15 10.51
N LEU A 14 -6.38 5.52 9.66
CA LEU A 14 -6.44 4.09 9.37
C LEU A 14 -5.67 3.24 10.38
N LYS A 15 -4.77 3.83 11.19
CA LYS A 15 -3.95 3.09 12.16
C LYS A 15 -4.78 2.23 13.11
N PRO A 16 -5.88 2.72 13.75
CA PRO A 16 -6.67 1.90 14.66
C PRO A 16 -7.28 0.68 13.98
N TYR A 17 -7.69 0.81 12.71
CA TYR A 17 -8.22 -0.31 11.94
C TYR A 17 -7.15 -1.36 11.68
N VAL A 18 -5.96 -0.96 11.20
CA VAL A 18 -4.85 -1.88 10.91
C VAL A 18 -4.42 -2.64 12.16
N ILE A 19 -4.16 -1.93 13.26
CA ILE A 19 -3.76 -2.56 14.52
C ILE A 19 -4.89 -3.41 15.10
N GLY A 20 -6.14 -2.94 15.03
CA GLY A 20 -7.29 -3.67 15.55
C GLY A 20 -7.51 -5.02 14.87
N VAL A 21 -7.46 -5.05 13.54
CA VAL A 21 -7.64 -6.29 12.76
C VAL A 21 -6.45 -7.23 12.95
N ILE A 22 -5.22 -6.76 12.73
CA ILE A 22 -4.03 -7.61 12.84
C ILE A 22 -3.86 -8.09 14.27
N GLY A 23 -3.94 -7.19 15.26
CA GLY A 23 -3.81 -7.50 16.67
C GLY A 23 -4.83 -8.54 17.15
N ARG A 24 -6.06 -8.51 16.63
CA ARG A 24 -7.11 -9.48 16.97
C ARG A 24 -6.78 -10.91 16.55
N PHE A 25 -6.02 -11.09 15.47
CA PHE A 25 -5.69 -12.39 14.90
C PHE A 25 -4.19 -12.69 14.87
N LYS A 26 -3.39 -11.91 15.60
CA LYS A 26 -1.93 -11.91 15.50
C LYS A 26 -1.25 -13.26 15.74
N ASN A 27 -1.93 -14.18 16.43
CA ASN A 27 -1.45 -15.54 16.71
C ASN A 27 -2.32 -16.65 16.09
N ASP A 28 -3.24 -16.30 15.18
CA ASP A 28 -4.11 -17.30 14.53
C ASP A 28 -3.32 -18.10 13.50
N SER A 29 -3.13 -19.39 13.75
CA SER A 29 -2.35 -20.29 12.88
C SER A 29 -3.02 -20.57 11.53
N ARG A 30 -4.28 -20.18 11.35
CA ARG A 30 -4.99 -20.31 10.06
C ARG A 30 -4.62 -19.20 9.09
N ILE A 31 -3.98 -18.12 9.56
CA ILE A 31 -3.50 -17.02 8.72
C ILE A 31 -2.11 -17.37 8.21
N LEU A 32 -1.92 -17.37 6.89
CA LEU A 32 -0.64 -17.70 6.26
C LEU A 32 0.28 -16.47 6.11
N ALA A 33 -0.31 -15.31 5.76
CA ALA A 33 0.38 -14.04 5.60
C ALA A 33 -0.63 -12.89 5.57
N TRP A 34 -0.15 -11.66 5.73
CA TRP A 34 -0.92 -10.43 5.59
C TRP A 34 -0.52 -9.69 4.32
N ASP A 35 -1.45 -9.50 3.40
CA ASP A 35 -1.29 -8.58 2.26
C ASP A 35 -1.85 -7.20 2.65
N LEU A 36 -0.96 -6.24 2.88
CA LEU A 36 -1.31 -4.95 3.47
C LEU A 36 -1.85 -3.94 2.46
N PHE A 37 -1.54 -4.11 1.17
CA PHE A 37 -1.93 -3.17 0.14
C PHE A 37 -1.91 -3.86 -1.22
N ASN A 38 -3.08 -3.88 -1.87
CA ASN A 38 -3.22 -4.39 -3.21
C ASN A 38 -2.79 -3.35 -4.24
N GLU A 39 -1.80 -3.69 -5.06
CA GLU A 39 -1.48 -3.04 -6.34
C GLU A 39 -1.31 -1.52 -6.26
N LEU A 40 -0.34 -1.08 -5.45
CA LEU A 40 -0.11 0.33 -5.08
C LEU A 40 -0.01 1.32 -6.26
N ASP A 41 0.44 0.85 -7.42
CA ASP A 41 0.74 1.65 -8.59
C ASP A 41 -0.17 1.34 -9.79
N ASN A 42 -1.23 0.55 -9.61
CA ASN A 42 -2.20 0.28 -10.67
C ASN A 42 -2.96 1.56 -11.08
N ASP A 43 -2.98 1.89 -12.36
CA ASP A 43 -3.72 3.05 -12.93
C ASP A 43 -5.15 2.69 -13.38
N ASN A 44 -5.59 1.46 -13.08
CA ASN A 44 -6.85 0.87 -13.48
C ASN A 44 -7.07 0.90 -15.01
N GLY A 45 -6.00 0.90 -15.80
CA GLY A 45 -6.05 1.06 -17.25
C GLY A 45 -6.72 2.38 -17.68
N GLY A 46 -6.67 3.41 -16.84
CA GLY A 46 -7.27 4.73 -17.07
C GLY A 46 -8.79 4.80 -16.87
N ARG A 47 -9.46 3.71 -16.47
CA ARG A 47 -10.93 3.61 -16.40
C ARG A 47 -11.58 4.51 -15.36
N PHE A 48 -10.86 4.86 -14.28
CA PHE A 48 -11.41 5.63 -13.16
C PHE A 48 -10.72 6.97 -12.95
N THR A 49 -10.06 7.51 -13.98
CA THR A 49 -9.25 8.75 -13.90
C THR A 49 -9.98 9.94 -13.26
N ALA A 50 -11.30 10.08 -13.45
CA ALA A 50 -12.10 11.14 -12.83
C ALA A 50 -12.23 11.03 -11.29
N HIS A 51 -11.93 9.86 -10.72
CA HIS A 51 -12.08 9.56 -9.29
C HIS A 51 -10.76 9.16 -8.62
N GLU A 52 -9.65 9.22 -9.37
CA GLU A 52 -8.33 8.89 -8.86
C GLU A 52 -7.84 9.98 -7.90
N ALA A 53 -7.12 9.55 -6.86
CA ALA A 53 -6.50 10.49 -5.93
C ALA A 53 -5.43 11.33 -6.65
N LYS A 54 -5.34 12.62 -6.30
CA LYS A 54 -4.19 13.43 -6.70
C LYS A 54 -2.91 12.79 -6.15
N ASP A 55 -1.85 12.79 -6.96
CA ASP A 55 -0.54 12.24 -6.60
C ASP A 55 -0.60 10.79 -6.06
N LYS A 56 -1.56 10.00 -6.59
CA LYS A 56 -1.91 8.65 -6.09
C LYS A 56 -0.70 7.78 -5.79
N GLN A 57 0.26 7.69 -6.71
CA GLN A 57 1.42 6.81 -6.57
C GLN A 57 2.28 7.21 -5.36
N ALA A 58 2.62 8.49 -5.24
CA ALA A 58 3.41 9.01 -4.13
C ALA A 58 2.67 8.80 -2.80
N ASN A 59 1.37 9.09 -2.79
CA ASN A 59 0.53 8.94 -1.62
C ASN A 59 0.30 7.47 -1.23
N ALA A 60 0.20 6.56 -2.19
CA ALA A 60 0.11 5.13 -1.96
C ALA A 60 1.40 4.59 -1.35
N LEU A 61 2.57 5.03 -1.83
CA LEU A 61 3.86 4.66 -1.24
C LEU A 61 3.99 5.17 0.21
N LEU A 62 3.54 6.39 0.49
CA LEU A 62 3.50 6.93 1.86
C LEU A 62 2.58 6.09 2.76
N LEU A 63 1.37 5.78 2.30
CA LEU A 63 0.41 4.98 3.06
C LEU A 63 0.93 3.54 3.27
N LEU A 64 1.59 2.95 2.27
CA LEU A 64 2.19 1.61 2.38
C LEU A 64 3.25 1.56 3.48
N ARG A 65 4.15 2.55 3.53
CA ARG A 65 5.17 2.65 4.60
C ARG A 65 4.53 2.72 5.98
N LYS A 66 3.47 3.53 6.11
CA LYS A 66 2.69 3.64 7.35
C LYS A 66 2.01 2.30 7.72
N ALA A 67 1.35 1.64 6.76
CA ALA A 67 0.69 0.36 6.97
C ALA A 67 1.66 -0.73 7.47
N PHE A 68 2.84 -0.85 6.87
CA PHE A 68 3.88 -1.77 7.34
C PHE A 68 4.36 -1.44 8.76
N ALA A 69 4.52 -0.15 9.11
CA ALA A 69 4.91 0.24 10.46
C ALA A 69 3.83 -0.16 11.49
N TRP A 70 2.56 0.13 11.20
CA TRP A 70 1.44 -0.21 12.09
C TRP A 70 1.21 -1.72 12.19
N ALA A 71 1.38 -2.45 11.09
CA ALA A 71 1.28 -3.90 11.09
C ALA A 71 2.39 -4.54 11.95
N ARG A 72 3.62 -4.02 11.91
CA ARG A 72 4.70 -4.45 12.82
C ARG A 72 4.42 -4.10 14.27
N GLU A 73 3.84 -2.92 14.53
CA GLU A 73 3.41 -2.51 15.89
C GLU A 73 2.35 -3.46 16.48
N ALA A 74 1.49 -4.04 15.64
CA ALA A 74 0.52 -5.04 16.07
C ALA A 74 1.14 -6.42 16.40
N ASP A 75 2.41 -6.64 16.06
CA ASP A 75 3.20 -7.83 16.39
C ASP A 75 2.54 -9.17 15.99
N PRO A 76 2.19 -9.37 14.70
CA PRO A 76 1.72 -10.66 14.18
C PRO A 76 2.84 -11.68 14.06
N SER A 77 2.53 -12.94 14.34
CA SER A 77 3.42 -14.07 14.10
C SER A 77 3.52 -14.44 12.61
N GLN A 78 2.59 -13.96 11.79
CA GLN A 78 2.56 -14.22 10.34
C GLN A 78 3.39 -13.18 9.56
N PRO A 79 3.95 -13.56 8.40
CA PRO A 79 4.64 -12.64 7.50
C PRO A 79 3.75 -11.48 7.01
N LEU A 80 4.39 -10.34 6.73
CA LEU A 80 3.76 -9.16 6.13
C LEU A 80 4.22 -9.01 4.67
N SER A 81 3.29 -8.75 3.75
CA SER A 81 3.54 -8.56 2.32
C SER A 81 2.69 -7.42 1.74
N SER A 82 3.01 -7.03 0.50
CA SER A 82 2.17 -6.18 -0.34
C SER A 82 2.50 -6.43 -1.80
N GLY A 83 1.46 -6.54 -2.64
CA GLY A 83 1.62 -6.74 -4.09
C GLY A 83 1.99 -5.44 -4.82
N ILE A 84 3.01 -5.51 -5.69
CA ILE A 84 3.34 -4.46 -6.67
C ILE A 84 2.67 -4.77 -8.02
N TRP A 85 2.13 -3.77 -8.72
CA TRP A 85 1.56 -3.98 -10.07
C TRP A 85 2.64 -3.82 -11.14
N ARG A 86 3.44 -2.76 -11.06
CA ARG A 86 4.65 -2.60 -11.88
C ARG A 86 5.89 -2.84 -11.03
N GLY A 87 6.83 -3.56 -11.60
CA GLY A 87 8.13 -3.81 -11.00
C GLY A 87 9.09 -4.35 -12.04
N ASP A 88 10.38 -4.18 -11.79
CA ASP A 88 11.38 -5.02 -12.43
C ASP A 88 11.47 -6.32 -11.62
N PHE A 89 10.86 -7.38 -12.14
CA PHE A 89 10.85 -8.68 -11.45
C PHE A 89 12.23 -9.37 -11.48
N GLU A 90 13.13 -8.92 -12.36
CA GLU A 90 14.54 -9.34 -12.36
C GLU A 90 15.34 -8.62 -11.27
N HIS A 91 14.90 -7.41 -10.87
CA HIS A 91 15.52 -6.59 -9.83
C HIS A 91 14.51 -6.14 -8.76
N PRO A 92 13.93 -7.07 -7.97
CA PRO A 92 12.76 -6.82 -7.13
C PRO A 92 12.99 -5.87 -5.95
N ASN A 93 14.23 -5.47 -5.69
CA ASN A 93 14.60 -4.55 -4.60
C ASN A 93 14.65 -3.08 -5.04
N GLU A 94 14.44 -2.78 -6.33
CA GLU A 94 14.49 -1.42 -6.85
C GLU A 94 13.08 -0.87 -7.08
N LEU A 95 12.76 0.28 -6.47
CA LEU A 95 11.56 1.03 -6.81
C LEU A 95 11.71 1.60 -8.23
N GLN A 96 10.74 1.32 -9.10
CA GLN A 96 10.78 1.79 -10.48
C GLN A 96 10.83 3.33 -10.51
N LYS A 97 11.83 3.88 -11.22
CA LYS A 97 11.91 5.32 -11.47
C LYS A 97 10.74 5.72 -12.38
N PRO A 98 10.03 6.84 -12.12
CA PRO A 98 8.96 7.28 -13.00
C PRO A 98 9.51 7.41 -14.43
N SER A 99 8.78 6.85 -15.41
CA SER A 99 9.24 6.88 -16.80
C SER A 99 9.41 8.33 -17.24
N SER A 100 10.62 8.71 -17.62
CA SER A 100 10.92 9.98 -18.29
C SER A 100 10.35 9.93 -19.72
N LYS A 101 9.02 9.95 -19.87
CA LYS A 101 8.42 10.27 -21.16
C LYS A 101 8.42 11.78 -21.28
N THR A 102 9.54 12.31 -21.77
CA THR A 102 9.59 13.63 -22.40
C THR A 102 8.54 13.60 -23.52
N ARG A 103 7.41 14.28 -23.33
CA ARG A 103 6.52 14.59 -24.45
C ARG A 103 7.27 15.60 -25.32
N THR A 104 7.74 15.14 -26.47
CA THR A 104 7.99 15.98 -27.65
C THR A 104 6.67 16.52 -28.18
#